data_AF-A0A6J5DJ45-F1
#
_entry.id   AF-A0A6J5DJ45-F1
#
_cell.length_a   1.000
_cell.length_b   1.000
_cell.length_c   1.000
_cell.angle_alpha   90.00
_cell.angle_beta   90.00
_cell.angle_gamma   90.00
#
_symmetry.space_group_name_H-M   'P 1'
#
loop_
_entity.id
_entity.type
_entity.pdbx_description
1 polymer ?
#
loop_
_entity_poly.entity_id
_entity_poly.type
_entity_poly.pdbx_seq_one_letter_code
_entity_poly.pdbx_strand_id
1 'polypeptide(L)' 'MTQKLYRVVETVWKKEGRVAIDIGSTWKPEKAAREEMQRLTAKAATKLYSLERQGIASRKERS' A
#
# COMPACT_ATOMS: atom_id res chain seq x y z
N MET A 1 -21.37 6.11 -8.28
CA MET A 1 -20.48 5.09 -7.68
C MET A 1 -19.18 5.78 -7.28
N THR A 2 -18.87 5.89 -5.99
CA THR A 2 -17.58 6.44 -5.55
C THR A 2 -16.49 5.42 -5.88
N GLN A 3 -15.63 5.74 -6.85
CA GLN A 3 -14.52 4.87 -7.22
C GLN A 3 -13.55 4.76 -6.03
N LYS A 4 -13.35 3.54 -5.53
CA LYS A 4 -12.37 3.27 -4.47
C LYS A 4 -10.98 3.38 -5.09
N LEU A 5 -10.18 4.32 -4.60
CA LEU A 5 -8.79 4.46 -5.00
C LEU A 5 -7.88 3.67 -4.06
N TYR A 6 -6.77 3.20 -4.61
CA TYR A 6 -5.78 2.38 -3.93
C TYR A 6 -4.37 2.90 -4.23
N ARG A 7 -3.44 2.71 -3.30
CA ARG A 7 -2.01 2.94 -3.51
C ARG A 7 -1.21 1.71 -3.14
N VAL A 8 -0.01 1.57 -3.68
CA VAL A 8 0.91 0.49 -3.31
C VAL A 8 1.85 1.01 -2.21
N VAL A 9 1.92 0.28 -1.11
CA VAL A 9 2.84 0.55 0.00
C VAL A 9 3.79 -0.63 0.19
N GLU A 10 5.02 -0.36 0.57
CA GLU A 10 5.98 -1.39 0.99
C GLU A 10 5.73 -1.73 2.45
N THR A 11 5.46 -2.99 2.72
CA THR A 11 5.39 -3.52 4.08
C THR A 11 6.77 -3.96 4.52
N VAL A 12 7.25 -3.41 5.63
CA VAL A 12 8.49 -3.87 6.28
C VAL A 12 8.21 -4.30 7.71
N TRP A 13 8.91 -5.34 8.15
CA TRP A 13 8.92 -5.75 9.54
C TRP A 13 10.06 -5.02 10.26
N LYS A 14 9.71 -4.17 11.23
CA LYS A 14 10.66 -3.53 12.14
C LYS A 14 10.53 -4.14 13.54
N LYS A 15 11.48 -3.82 14.43
CA LYS A 15 11.44 -4.26 15.85
C LYS A 15 10.11 -3.91 16.54
N GLU A 16 9.49 -2.80 16.16
CA GLU A 16 8.21 -2.31 16.71
C GLU A 16 6.97 -2.91 16.01
N GLY A 17 7.16 -3.78 15.01
CA GLY A 17 6.08 -4.44 14.28
C GLY A 17 6.06 -4.14 12.79
N ARG A 18 4.91 -4.41 12.16
CA ARG A 18 4.68 -4.23 10.73
C ARG A 18 4.46 -2.76 10.40
N VAL A 19 5.30 -2.17 9.55
CA VAL A 19 5.20 -0.78 9.10
C VAL A 19 4.91 -0.74 7.60
N ALA A 20 3.96 0.08 7.20
CA ALA A 20 3.70 0.40 5.80
C ALA A 20 4.44 1.69 5.41
N ILE A 21 5.31 1.60 4.41
CA ILE A 21 6.09 2.70 3.85
C ILE A 21 5.47 3.08 2.51
N ASP A 22 5.17 4.36 2.33
CA ASP A 22 4.74 4.88 1.03
C ASP A 22 5.92 4.88 0.04
N ILE A 23 5.74 4.19 -1.08
CA ILE A 23 6.75 4.05 -2.15
C ILE A 23 6.34 4.74 -3.45
N GLY A 24 5.22 5.47 -3.41
CA GLY A 24 4.58 6.08 -4.56
C GLY A 24 3.20 6.59 -4.17
N SER A 25 3.11 7.87 -3.84
CA SER A 25 1.90 8.54 -3.35
C SER A 25 0.77 8.73 -4.38
N THR A 26 0.74 7.94 -5.45
CA THR A 26 -0.32 8.04 -6.47
C THR A 26 -1.45 7.09 -6.15
N TRP A 27 -2.61 7.67 -5.82
CA TRP A 27 -3.87 6.96 -5.71
C TRP A 27 -4.39 6.59 -7.10
N LYS A 28 -4.61 5.30 -7.33
CA LYS A 28 -5.01 4.73 -8.62
C LYS A 28 -6.22 3.80 -8.45
N PRO A 29 -6.98 3.51 -9.52
CA PRO A 29 -7.98 2.46 -9.48
C PRO A 29 -7.38 1.11 -9.07
N GLU A 30 -8.18 0.23 -8.45
CA GLU A 30 -7.71 -1.07 -7.93
C GLU A 30 -6.91 -1.87 -8.95
N LYS A 31 -7.38 -1.92 -10.19
CA LYS A 31 -6.73 -2.66 -11.28
C LYS A 31 -5.30 -2.14 -11.53
N ALA A 32 -5.15 -0.83 -11.70
CA ALA A 32 -3.86 -0.20 -11.93
C ALA A 32 -2.93 -0.36 -10.73
N ALA A 33 -3.45 -0.27 -9.50
CA ALA A 33 -2.65 -0.48 -8.29
C ALA A 33 -2.18 -1.95 -8.16
N ARG A 34 -3.02 -2.94 -8.49
CA ARG A 34 -2.63 -4.37 -8.53
C ARG A 34 -1.54 -4.63 -9.57
N GLU A 35 -1.66 -4.05 -10.76
CA GLU A 35 -0.65 -4.20 -11.82
C GLU A 35 0.69 -3.59 -11.42
N GLU A 36 0.67 -2.45 -10.73
CA GLU A 36 1.88 -1.82 -10.20
C GLU A 36 2.50 -2.66 -9.07
N MET A 37 1.68 -3.17 -8.14
CA MET A 37 2.13 -4.08 -7.09
C MET A 37 2.81 -5.32 -7.69
N GLN A 38 2.21 -5.96 -8.70
CA GLN A 38 2.82 -7.12 -9.35
C GLN A 38 4.15 -6.79 -10.01
N ARG A 39 4.24 -5.64 -10.70
CA ARG A 39 5.50 -5.17 -11.29
C ARG A 39 6.58 -4.91 -10.23
N LEU A 40 6.21 -4.32 -9.11
CA LEU A 40 7.12 -4.06 -7.99
C LEU A 40 7.57 -5.36 -7.32
N THR A 41 6.66 -6.30 -7.06
CA THR A 41 6.98 -7.64 -6.54
C THR A 41 7.89 -8.41 -7.50
N ALA A 42 7.65 -8.32 -8.81
CA ALA A 42 8.50 -8.95 -9.83
C ALA A 42 9.91 -8.32 -9.89
N LYS A 43 10.01 -7.00 -9.68
CA LYS A 43 11.29 -6.28 -9.65
C LYS A 43 12.07 -6.53 -8.36
N ALA A 44 11.37 -6.73 -7.25
CA ALA A 44 11.97 -6.95 -5.93
C ALA A 44 11.22 -8.04 -5.16
N ALA A 45 11.57 -9.29 -5.44
CA ALA A 45 10.92 -10.47 -4.83
C ALA A 45 11.10 -10.56 -3.30
N THR A 46 12.11 -9.90 -2.74
CA THR A 46 12.39 -9.86 -1.30
C THR A 46 11.56 -8.83 -0.55
N LYS A 47 10.91 -7.90 -1.26
CA LYS A 47 10.11 -6.83 -0.68
C LYS A 47 8.65 -7.23 -0.65
N LEU A 48 7.98 -6.94 0.46
CA LEU A 48 6.55 -7.17 0.59
C LEU A 48 5.82 -5.89 0.20
N TYR A 49 4.90 -5.99 -0.75
CA TYR A 49 4.05 -4.89 -1.15
C TYR A 49 2.61 -5.17 -0.71
N SER A 50 1.84 -4.12 -0.45
CA SER A 50 0.43 -4.24 -0.08
C SER A 50 -0.36 -3.08 -0.67
N LEU A 51 -1.66 -3.30 -0.90
CA LEU A 51 -2.56 -2.27 -1.38
C LEU A 51 -3.23 -1.58 -0.19
N GLU A 52 -3.11 -0.27 -0.13
CA GLU A 52 -3.84 0.55 0.82
C GLU A 52 -5.00 1.24 0.11
N ARG A 53 -6.18 1.29 0.75
CA ARG A 53 -7.40 1.87 0.18
C ARG A 53 -7.64 3.28 0.69
N GLN A 54 -7.94 4.21 -0.21
CA GLN A 54 -8.29 5.59 0.11
C GLN A 54 -9.59 5.59 0.91
N GLY A 55 -9.57 6.19 2.10
CA GLY A 55 -10.74 6.26 2.99
C GLY A 55 -10.76 5.25 4.13
N ILE A 56 -9.72 4.42 4.29
CA ILE A 56 -9.38 3.87 5.61
C ILE A 56 -8.13 4.63 6.05
N ALA A 57 -8.32 5.88 6.48
CA ALA A 57 -7.37 6.40 7.44
C ALA A 57 -7.42 5.38 8.60
N SER A 58 -6.31 4.68 8.84
CA SER A 58 -6.06 4.15 10.18
C SER A 58 -6.17 5.33 11.11
N ARG A 59 -7.38 5.54 11.63
CA ARG A 59 -7.66 6.33 12.81
C ARG A 59 -6.81 5.70 13.90
N LYS A 60 -5.56 6.15 13.99
CA LYS A 60 -4.77 6.01 15.20
C LYS A 60 -5.48 6.94 16.17
N GLU A 61 -6.51 6.39 16.81
CA GLU A 61 -7.20 7.01 17.92
C GLU A 61 -6.12 7.46 18.90
N ARG A 62 -6.00 8.77 19.06
CA ARG A 62 -5.26 9.36 20.16
C ARG A 62 -6.01 8.98 21.43
N SER A 63 -5.39 8.17 22.28
CA SER A 63 -5.72 8.08 23.70
C SER A 63 -4.52 8.62 24.47
#